data_AF-X0WVF4-F1
#
_entry.id   AF-X0WVF4-F1
#
_cell.length_a   1.000
_cell.length_b   1.000
_cell.length_c   1.000
_cell.angle_alpha   90.00
_cell.angle_beta   90.00
_cell.angle_gamma   90.00
#
_symmetry.space_group_name_H-M   'P 1'
#
loop_
_entity.id
_entity.type
_entity.pdbx_description
1 polymer ?
#
loop_
_entity_poly.entity_id
_entity_poly.type
_entity_poly.pdbx_seq_one_letter_code
_entity_poly.pdbx_strand_id
1 'polypeptide(L)' 'LQTMRKQAGFDIADYVETYYQGGDSIQRVMREFASYIKQETLSQTLTQGSPPDGAFAKSHTIDGDEVVLAVKRVSR' A
#
# COMPACT_ATOMS: atom_id res chain seq x y z
N LEU A 1 -1.06 5.49 3.50
CA LEU A 1 -0.65 4.15 3.99
C LEU A 1 -0.56 4.04 5.51
N GLN A 2 0.17 4.89 6.24
CA GLN A 2 0.25 4.80 7.72
C GLN A 2 -1.13 4.79 8.40
N THR A 3 -2.02 5.67 7.97
CA THR A 3 -3.40 5.72 8.44
C THR A 3 -4.16 4.41 8.15
N MET A 4 -3.92 3.79 7.00
CA MET A 4 -4.55 2.51 6.64
C MET A 4 -4.07 1.38 7.55
N ARG A 5 -2.78 1.33 7.91
CA ARG A 5 -2.24 0.34 8.87
C ARG A 5 -2.96 0.46 10.22
N LYS A 6 -3.13 1.68 10.72
CA LYS A 6 -3.89 1.94 11.96
C LYS A 6 -5.36 1.54 11.83
N GLN A 7 -6.00 1.85 10.70
CA GLN A 7 -7.41 1.48 10.45
C GLN A 7 -7.61 -0.03 10.30
N ALA A 8 -6.62 -0.74 9.77
CA ALA A 8 -6.61 -2.20 9.67
C ALA A 8 -6.33 -2.89 11.01
N GLY A 9 -6.07 -2.13 12.08
CA GLY A 9 -5.76 -2.65 13.41
C GLY A 9 -4.36 -3.26 13.53
N PHE A 10 -3.42 -2.87 12.66
CA PHE A 10 -2.03 -3.35 12.71
C PHE A 10 -1.21 -2.55 13.72
N ASP A 11 -0.24 -3.21 14.36
CA ASP A 11 0.71 -2.55 15.24
C ASP A 11 1.73 -1.74 14.44
N ILE A 12 2.30 -0.70 15.06
CA ILE A 12 3.27 0.17 14.39
C ILE A 12 4.52 -0.58 13.91
N ALA A 13 4.88 -1.68 14.59
CA ALA A 13 6.00 -2.54 14.29
C ALA A 13 5.67 -3.68 13.31
N ASP A 14 4.39 -3.85 12.95
CA ASP A 14 3.98 -4.92 12.04
C ASP A 14 4.49 -4.64 10.62
N TYR A 15 5.14 -5.64 10.03
CA TYR A 15 5.49 -5.63 8.62
C TYR A 15 4.26 -5.91 7.77
N VAL A 16 4.17 -5.21 6.64
CA VAL A 16 3.03 -5.33 5.71
C VAL A 16 3.47 -5.56 4.27
N GLU A 17 2.61 -6.12 3.47
CA GLU A 17 2.67 -6.07 2.02
C GLU A 17 1.72 -4.98 1.53
N THR A 18 2.19 -4.13 0.62
CA THR A 18 1.36 -3.09 0.03
C THR A 18 1.04 -3.47 -1.41
N TYR A 19 -0.24 -3.43 -1.74
CA TYR A 19 -0.74 -3.63 -3.09
C TYR A 19 -1.29 -2.30 -3.60
N TYR A 20 -1.08 -2.04 -4.89
CA TYR A 20 -1.59 -0.83 -5.52
C TYR A 20 -2.12 -1.11 -6.92
N GLN A 21 -3.22 -0.45 -7.26
CA GLN A 21 -3.83 -0.50 -8.57
C GLN A 21 -4.20 0.91 -8.99
N GLY A 22 -3.64 1.38 -10.10
CA GLY A 22 -3.87 2.72 -10.63
C GLY A 22 -3.24 2.86 -12.02
N GLY A 23 -3.45 4.03 -12.62
CA GLY A 23 -2.89 4.37 -13.94
C GLY A 23 -1.35 4.50 -13.95
N ASP A 24 -0.80 4.83 -15.11
CA ASP A 24 0.65 4.91 -15.32
C ASP A 24 1.34 5.96 -14.45
N SER A 25 0.65 7.05 -14.14
CA SER A 25 1.09 8.10 -13.19
C SER A 25 1.38 7.50 -11.81
N ILE A 26 0.39 6.79 -11.26
CA ILE A 26 0.49 6.11 -9.96
C ILE A 26 1.61 5.08 -9.98
N GLN A 27 1.70 4.27 -11.04
CA GLN A 27 2.77 3.29 -11.14
C GLN A 27 4.16 3.93 -11.15
N ARG A 28 4.32 5.07 -11.83
CA ARG A 28 5.59 5.82 -11.83
C ARG A 28 5.94 6.30 -10.42
N VAL A 29 4.99 6.93 -9.72
CA VAL A 29 5.17 7.41 -8.34
C VAL A 29 5.51 6.26 -7.40
N MET A 30 4.77 5.15 -7.47
CA MET A 30 5.01 3.98 -6.61
C MET A 30 6.39 3.35 -6.84
N ARG A 31 6.91 3.40 -8.07
CA ARG A 31 8.27 2.94 -8.39
C ARG A 31 9.34 3.93 -7.95
N GLU A 32 9.14 5.22 -8.21
CA GLU A 32 10.09 6.29 -7.87
C GLU A 32 10.30 6.41 -6.36
N PHE A 33 9.22 6.33 -5.58
CA PHE A 33 9.24 6.43 -4.13
C PHE A 33 9.23 5.07 -3.43
N ALA A 34 9.48 3.97 -4.15
CA ALA A 34 9.32 2.61 -3.64
C ALA A 34 10.10 2.37 -2.33
N SER A 35 11.37 2.78 -2.29
CA SER A 35 12.24 2.62 -1.11
C SER A 35 11.72 3.40 0.09
N TYR A 36 11.34 4.66 -0.13
CA TYR A 36 10.79 5.54 0.90
C TYR A 36 9.47 5.02 1.46
N ILE A 37 8.53 4.64 0.58
CA ILE A 37 7.23 4.08 0.98
C ILE A 37 7.44 2.82 1.83
N LYS A 38 8.32 1.91 1.40
CA LYS A 38 8.63 0.69 2.15
C LYS A 38 9.20 0.99 3.54
N GLN A 39 10.17 1.90 3.62
CA GLN A 39 10.82 2.25 4.88
C GLN A 39 9.83 2.87 5.87
N GLU A 40 9.06 3.86 5.43
CA GLU A 40 8.08 4.52 6.27
C GLU A 40 7.03 3.52 6.77
N THR A 41 6.45 2.73 5.86
CA THR A 41 5.30 1.88 6.16
C THR A 41 5.64 0.49 6.68
N LEU A 42 6.93 0.20 6.88
CA LEU A 42 7.45 -1.15 7.14
C LEU A 42 6.94 -2.18 6.12
N SER A 43 6.86 -1.78 4.86
CA SER A 43 6.34 -2.65 3.81
C SER A 43 7.45 -3.47 3.16
N GLN A 44 7.29 -4.79 3.10
CA GLN A 44 8.29 -5.67 2.48
C GLN A 44 8.24 -5.59 0.94
N THR A 45 7.02 -5.59 0.40
CA THR A 45 6.74 -5.64 -1.03
C THR A 45 5.75 -4.54 -1.42
N LEU A 46 5.96 -3.98 -2.62
CA LEU A 46 5.00 -3.10 -3.29
C LEU A 46 4.61 -3.80 -4.58
N THR A 47 3.41 -4.38 -4.61
CA THR A 47 2.94 -5.18 -5.73
C THR A 47 1.87 -4.42 -6.49
N GLN A 48 2.06 -4.27 -7.80
CA GLN A 48 1.01 -3.76 -8.67
C GLN A 48 -0.02 -4.87 -8.92
N GLY A 49 -1.29 -4.58 -8.67
CA GLY A 49 -2.38 -5.52 -8.91
C GLY A 49 -3.51 -5.36 -7.91
N SER A 50 -4.54 -6.20 -8.10
CA SER A 50 -5.69 -6.20 -7.22
C SER A 50 -5.33 -6.68 -5.82
N PRO A 51 -6.00 -6.15 -4.77
CA PRO A 51 -5.77 -6.57 -3.39
C PRO A 51 -6.04 -8.07 -3.23
N PRO A 52 -5.17 -8.84 -2.57
CA PRO A 52 -5.47 -10.23 -2.24
C PRO A 52 -6.53 -10.32 -1.14
N ASP A 53 -7.16 -11.49 -1.02
CA ASP A 53 -8.13 -11.75 0.04
C ASP A 53 -7.54 -11.51 1.44
N GLY A 54 -8.31 -10.82 2.27
CA GLY A 54 -7.92 -10.42 3.63
C GLY A 54 -7.01 -9.18 3.70
N ALA A 55 -6.66 -8.55 2.57
CA ALA A 55 -6.01 -7.25 2.58
C ALA A 55 -7.01 -6.13 2.90
N PHE A 56 -6.59 -5.15 3.69
CA PHE A 56 -7.35 -3.93 3.93
C PHE A 56 -7.16 -2.98 2.75
N ALA A 57 -8.15 -2.88 1.88
CA ALA A 57 -8.13 -2.07 0.67
C ALA A 57 -8.93 -0.77 0.82
N LYS A 58 -8.47 0.30 0.17
CA LYS A 58 -9.14 1.60 0.13
C LYS A 58 -8.81 2.35 -1.17
N SER A 59 -9.83 2.94 -1.76
CA SER A 59 -9.69 3.84 -2.90
C SER A 59 -9.32 5.25 -2.45
N HIS A 60 -8.44 5.88 -3.19
CA HIS A 60 -7.95 7.23 -2.99
C HIS A 60 -7.86 7.94 -4.34
N THR A 61 -7.92 9.27 -4.32
CA THR A 61 -7.64 10.10 -5.48
C THR A 61 -6.33 10.82 -5.23
N ILE A 62 -5.34 10.64 -6.10
CA ILE A 62 -4.04 11.30 -6.04
C ILE A 62 -3.87 12.08 -7.34
N ASP A 63 -3.71 13.40 -7.26
CA ASP A 63 -3.58 14.28 -8.43
C ASP A 63 -4.70 14.12 -9.48
N GLY A 64 -5.91 13.76 -9.03
CA GLY A 64 -7.07 13.52 -9.89
C GLY A 64 -7.17 12.08 -10.43
N ASP A 65 -6.13 11.26 -10.27
CA ASP A 65 -6.14 9.85 -10.64
C ASP A 65 -6.67 8.97 -9.51
N GLU A 66 -7.56 8.04 -9.84
CA GLU A 66 -8.01 7.03 -8.90
C GLU A 66 -6.95 5.94 -8.69
N VAL A 67 -6.66 5.65 -7.43
CA VAL A 67 -5.80 4.57 -7.01
C VAL A 67 -6.46 3.76 -5.91
N VAL A 68 -6.43 2.44 -6.06
CA VAL A 68 -6.74 1.51 -4.97
C VAL A 68 -5.43 1.14 -4.31
N LEU A 69 -5.33 1.41 -3.01
CA LEU A 69 -4.24 0.96 -2.16
C LEU A 69 -4.76 -0.14 -1.25
N ALA A 70 -3.95 -1.15 -0.99
CA ALA A 70 -4.25 -2.15 0.02
C ALA A 70 -3.04 -2.53 0.83
N VAL A 71 -3.28 -2.87 2.10
CA VAL A 71 -2.25 -3.34 3.02
C VAL A 71 -2.65 -4.68 3.60
N LYS A 72 -1.71 -5.62 3.63
CA LYS A 72 -1.87 -6.93 4.24
C LYS A 72 -0.77 -7.14 5.26
N ARG A 73 -1.12 -7.51 6.49
CA ARG A 73 -0.10 -7.86 7.50
C ARG A 73 0.62 -9.14 7.07
N VAL A 74 1.94 -9.14 7.19
CA VAL A 74 2.75 -10.34 6.99
C VAL A 74 2.61 -11.20 8.25
N SER A 75 1.83 -12.28 8.16
CA SER A 75 1.80 -13.31 9.19
C SER A 75 3.08 -14.12 9.09
N ARG A 76 3.83 -14.23 10.19
CA ARG A 76 4.95 -15.15 10.29
C ARG A 76 4.48 -16.55 10.67
#